data_AF-A0A371JAK5-F1
#
_entry.id   AF-A0A371JAK5-F1
#
_cell.length_a   1.000
_cell.length_b   1.000
_cell.length_c   1.000
_cell.angle_alpha   90.00
_cell.angle_beta   90.00
_cell.angle_gamma   90.00
#
_symmetry.space_group_name_H-M   'P 1'
#
loop_
_entity.id
_entity.type
_entity.pdbx_description
1 polymer ?
#
loop_
_entity_poly.entity_id
_entity_poly.type
_entity_poly.pdbx_seq_one_letter_code
_entity_poly.pdbx_strand_id
1 'polypeptide(L)'
;MKIKYTNNKNDNRLYSIFVEIFKIDYREYEPDEIDKLIIKDVVKLIDRITTSECKKILGKVGIKNYTDLKEKEVKTLLKEHLPEVEPEIILWIYKEHQVRLDMFKYEVCEVLNITQWRFGKIKHNLKISGKQVVNIAGHPKTVNKYDRAYIYELLLYETI
;
A
#
# COMPACT_ATOMS: atom_id res chain seq x y z
N MET A 1 2.02 25.17 -10.34
CA MET A 1 2.22 23.94 -11.13
C MET A 1 3.54 23.32 -10.71
N LYS A 2 3.57 22.17 -10.04
CA LYS A 2 4.82 21.56 -9.54
C LYS A 2 5.09 20.26 -10.30
N ILE A 3 6.21 20.26 -11.01
CA ILE A 3 6.66 19.15 -11.86
C ILE A 3 7.27 18.09 -10.94
N LYS A 4 6.78 16.85 -11.01
CA LYS A 4 7.30 15.70 -10.26
C LYS A 4 8.46 15.10 -11.05
N TYR A 5 9.68 15.20 -10.52
CA TYR A 5 10.86 14.55 -11.07
C TYR A 5 11.11 13.24 -10.33
N THR A 6 11.37 12.17 -11.08
CA THR A 6 11.81 10.86 -10.57
C THR A 6 13.17 10.61 -11.19
N ASN A 7 14.26 10.59 -10.42
CA ASN A 7 15.49 9.99 -10.93
C ASN A 7 16.44 9.42 -9.86
N ASN A 8 17.24 8.48 -10.36
CA ASN A 8 18.03 7.43 -9.72
C ASN A 8 19.24 7.96 -8.91
N LYS A 9 19.48 7.42 -7.70
CA LYS A 9 20.57 7.80 -6.75
C LYS A 9 21.99 7.69 -7.34
N ASN A 10 22.16 7.07 -8.51
CA ASN A 10 23.47 6.82 -9.12
C ASN A 10 24.04 7.98 -9.97
N ASP A 11 23.27 9.03 -10.30
CA ASP A 11 23.79 10.24 -10.98
C ASP A 11 24.25 11.32 -9.96
N ASN A 12 25.27 10.96 -9.20
CA ASN A 12 25.51 11.49 -7.84
C ASN A 12 26.41 12.75 -7.76
N ARG A 13 26.25 13.72 -8.67
CA ARG A 13 26.98 15.02 -8.59
C ARG A 13 26.08 16.26 -8.70
N LEU A 14 24.97 16.15 -9.45
CA LEU A 14 23.97 17.22 -9.54
C LEU A 14 22.99 17.20 -8.36
N TYR A 15 22.76 16.02 -7.78
CA TYR A 15 21.84 15.84 -6.64
C TYR A 15 22.38 16.48 -5.35
N SER A 16 23.67 16.28 -5.04
CA SER A 16 24.31 16.92 -3.89
C SER A 16 24.29 18.44 -3.98
N ILE A 17 24.59 18.99 -5.17
CA ILE A 17 24.51 20.43 -5.46
C ILE A 17 23.07 20.94 -5.30
N PHE A 18 22.07 20.17 -5.73
CA PHE A 18 20.66 20.55 -5.58
C PHE A 18 20.23 20.58 -4.10
N VAL A 19 20.57 19.55 -3.33
CA VAL A 19 20.27 19.48 -1.89
C VAL A 19 20.93 20.63 -1.13
N GLU A 20 22.18 20.96 -1.48
CA GLU A 20 22.98 22.02 -0.87
C GLU A 20 22.46 23.43 -1.21
N ILE A 21 22.15 23.71 -2.49
CA ILE A 21 21.59 25.00 -2.93
C ILE A 21 20.22 25.28 -2.30
N PHE A 22 19.36 24.27 -2.20
CA PHE A 22 18.01 24.41 -1.67
C PHE A 22 17.92 24.19 -0.15
N LYS A 23 19.03 23.90 0.54
CA LYS A 23 19.09 23.55 1.96
C LYS A 23 18.05 22.49 2.35
N ILE A 24 17.87 21.49 1.50
CA ILE A 24 16.92 20.41 1.75
C ILE A 24 17.58 19.48 2.77
N ASP A 25 17.07 19.44 4.00
CA ASP A 25 17.46 18.43 4.98
C ASP A 25 16.84 17.09 4.55
N TYR A 26 17.54 16.36 3.67
CA TYR A 26 17.10 15.02 3.26
C TYR A 26 17.41 14.05 4.39
N ARG A 27 16.36 13.65 5.12
CA ARG A 27 16.41 12.54 6.05
C ARG A 27 15.73 11.36 5.41
N GLU A 28 16.35 10.19 5.49
CA GLU A 28 15.69 8.95 5.11
C GLU A 28 14.42 8.80 5.95
N TYR A 29 13.30 8.48 5.31
CA TYR A 29 12.06 8.23 6.03
C TYR A 29 12.21 7.04 6.96
N GLU A 30 12.00 7.28 8.25
CA GLU A 30 11.97 6.23 9.26
C GLU A 30 10.52 5.80 9.48
N PRO A 31 10.13 4.57 9.10
CA PRO A 31 8.76 4.10 9.25
C PRO A 31 8.36 3.99 10.73
N ASP A 32 7.18 4.51 11.07
CA ASP A 32 6.58 4.27 12.38
C ASP A 32 6.02 2.84 12.50
N GLU A 33 5.39 2.50 13.63
CA GLU A 33 4.83 1.15 13.85
C GLU A 33 3.69 0.81 12.87
N ILE A 34 2.86 1.79 12.51
CA ILE A 34 1.75 1.62 11.57
C ILE A 34 2.30 1.40 10.17
N ASP A 35 3.29 2.19 9.76
CA ASP A 35 3.96 2.06 8.47
C ASP A 35 4.60 0.70 8.30
N LYS A 36 5.30 0.20 9.33
CA LYS A 36 5.90 -1.15 9.31
C LYS A 36 4.86 -2.23 9.04
N LEU A 37 3.67 -2.12 9.65
CA LEU A 37 2.56 -3.05 9.41
C LEU A 37 2.01 -2.92 7.99
N ILE A 38 1.82 -1.69 7.50
CA ILE A 38 1.35 -1.43 6.13
C ILE A 38 2.33 -1.99 5.11
N ILE A 39 3.63 -1.68 5.23
CA ILE A 39 4.67 -2.13 4.32
C ILE A 39 4.67 -3.66 4.20
N LYS A 40 4.65 -4.34 5.35
CA LYS A 40 4.61 -5.80 5.42
C LYS A 40 3.39 -6.38 4.68
N ASP A 41 2.23 -5.76 4.82
CA ASP A 41 1.00 -6.26 4.22
C ASP A 41 0.86 -5.87 2.74
N VAL A 42 1.34 -4.70 2.30
CA VAL A 42 1.35 -4.30 0.88
C VAL A 42 2.07 -5.34 0.02
N VAL A 43 3.25 -5.81 0.48
CA VAL A 43 4.02 -6.85 -0.23
C VAL A 43 3.19 -8.13 -0.41
N LYS A 44 2.47 -8.55 0.64
CA LYS A 44 1.62 -9.76 0.60
C LYS A 44 0.38 -9.58 -0.26
N LEU A 45 -0.20 -8.39 -0.24
CA LEU A 45 -1.51 -8.09 -0.82
C LEU A 45 -1.44 -7.63 -2.29
N ILE A 46 -0.25 -7.57 -2.87
CA ILE A 46 -0.04 -7.13 -4.26
C ILE A 46 -0.85 -7.95 -5.27
N ASP A 47 -1.21 -9.20 -4.94
CA ASP A 47 -2.07 -10.03 -5.79
C ASP A 47 -3.48 -9.45 -6.00
N ARG A 48 -3.93 -8.55 -5.12
CA ARG A 48 -5.21 -7.86 -5.21
C ARG A 48 -5.21 -6.70 -6.21
N ILE A 49 -4.03 -6.27 -6.64
CA ILE A 49 -3.82 -5.23 -7.65
C ILE A 49 -3.88 -5.86 -9.04
N THR A 50 -4.38 -5.11 -10.02
CA THR A 50 -4.47 -5.62 -11.39
C THR A 50 -3.09 -5.70 -12.05
N THR A 51 -2.93 -6.60 -13.01
CA THR A 51 -1.66 -6.76 -13.75
C THR A 51 -1.17 -5.46 -14.39
N SER A 52 -2.09 -4.63 -14.94
CA SER A 52 -1.72 -3.36 -15.56
C SER A 52 -1.19 -2.35 -14.53
N GLU A 53 -1.78 -2.31 -13.34
CA GLU A 53 -1.30 -1.51 -12.21
C GLU A 53 0.06 -2.04 -11.70
N CYS A 54 0.23 -3.36 -11.56
CA CYS A 54 1.52 -3.95 -11.18
C CYS A 54 2.64 -3.61 -12.18
N LYS A 55 2.36 -3.65 -13.49
CA LYS A 55 3.30 -3.21 -14.53
C LYS A 55 3.66 -1.72 -14.40
N LYS A 56 2.71 -0.85 -14.02
CA LYS A 56 3.00 0.57 -13.75
C LYS A 56 3.88 0.73 -12.52
N ILE A 57 3.67 -0.07 -11.48
CA ILE A 57 4.51 -0.07 -10.27
C ILE A 57 5.93 -0.50 -10.63
N LEU A 58 6.11 -1.61 -11.36
CA LEU A 58 7.41 -2.09 -11.84
C LEU A 58 8.20 -1.00 -12.59
N GLY A 59 7.54 -0.28 -13.50
CA GLY A 59 8.16 0.84 -14.20
C GLY A 59 8.57 1.99 -13.30
N LYS A 60 7.78 2.29 -12.25
CA LYS A 60 8.09 3.34 -11.28
C LYS A 60 9.24 2.98 -10.34
N VAL A 61 9.35 1.71 -9.95
CA VAL A 61 10.49 1.21 -9.15
C VAL A 61 11.75 0.99 -10.00
N GLY A 62 11.70 1.26 -11.31
CA GLY A 62 12.87 1.23 -12.20
C GLY A 62 13.20 -0.15 -12.78
N ILE A 63 12.34 -1.14 -12.61
CA ILE A 63 12.51 -2.48 -13.19
C ILE A 63 12.20 -2.40 -14.69
N LYS A 64 13.02 -3.04 -15.53
CA LYS A 64 12.84 -3.07 -17.00
C LYS A 64 12.39 -4.46 -17.47
N ASN A 65 12.05 -4.59 -18.75
CA ASN A 65 11.69 -5.86 -19.40
C ASN A 65 10.46 -6.58 -18.82
N TYR A 66 9.51 -5.84 -18.24
CA TYR A 66 8.29 -6.41 -17.65
C TYR A 66 7.05 -6.34 -18.57
N THR A 67 7.18 -5.73 -19.75
CA THR A 67 6.06 -5.43 -20.65
C THR A 67 5.37 -6.68 -21.18
N ASP A 68 6.13 -7.72 -21.49
CA ASP A 68 5.62 -8.96 -22.10
C ASP A 68 5.31 -10.05 -21.08
N LEU A 69 5.57 -9.78 -19.79
CA LEU A 69 5.30 -10.72 -18.72
C LEU A 69 3.79 -10.95 -18.53
N LYS A 70 3.44 -12.20 -18.23
CA LYS A 70 2.09 -12.63 -17.85
C LYS A 70 1.79 -12.22 -16.41
N GLU A 71 0.52 -12.23 -16.03
CA GLU A 71 0.06 -11.79 -14.70
C GLU A 71 0.84 -12.42 -13.54
N LYS A 72 1.01 -13.75 -13.56
CA LYS A 72 1.72 -14.46 -12.50
C LYS A 72 3.18 -13.99 -12.41
N GLU A 73 3.85 -13.84 -13.55
CA GLU A 73 5.26 -13.42 -13.63
C GLU A 73 5.45 -11.98 -13.14
N VAL A 74 4.56 -11.06 -13.57
CA VAL A 74 4.55 -9.67 -13.12
C VAL A 74 4.41 -9.57 -11.60
N LYS A 75 3.45 -10.32 -11.03
CA LYS A 75 3.16 -10.29 -9.60
C LYS A 75 4.30 -10.91 -8.78
N THR A 76 4.86 -12.04 -9.23
CA THR A 76 6.02 -12.66 -8.59
C THR A 76 7.22 -11.71 -8.60
N LEU A 77 7.55 -11.15 -9.76
CA LEU A 77 8.68 -10.21 -9.90
C LEU A 77 8.53 -9.00 -8.98
N LEU A 78 7.31 -8.46 -8.88
CA LEU A 78 7.03 -7.33 -8.00
C LEU A 78 7.17 -7.71 -6.52
N LYS A 79 6.69 -8.89 -6.09
CA LYS A 79 6.87 -9.36 -4.70
C LYS A 79 8.33 -9.56 -4.31
N GLU A 80 9.16 -10.01 -5.24
CA GLU A 80 10.59 -10.23 -5.00
C GLU A 80 11.32 -8.91 -4.79
N HIS A 81 10.96 -7.85 -5.53
CA HIS A 81 11.65 -6.57 -5.47
C HIS A 81 11.11 -5.63 -4.39
N LEU A 82 9.81 -5.66 -4.06
CA LEU A 82 9.22 -4.73 -3.10
C LEU A 82 9.92 -4.68 -1.72
N PRO A 83 10.44 -5.79 -1.15
CA PRO A 83 11.20 -5.75 0.11
C PRO A 83 12.49 -4.93 0.06
N GLU A 84 13.08 -4.75 -1.12
CA GLU A 84 14.34 -4.02 -1.34
C GLU A 84 14.11 -2.53 -1.67
N VAL A 85 12.85 -2.14 -1.88
CA VAL A 85 12.45 -0.79 -2.26
C VAL A 85 12.31 0.09 -1.00
N GLU A 86 12.64 1.38 -1.14
CA GLU A 86 12.51 2.36 -0.06
C GLU A 86 11.08 2.38 0.54
N PRO A 87 10.93 2.41 1.87
CA PRO A 87 9.62 2.39 2.55
C PRO A 87 8.61 3.40 2.01
N GLU A 88 9.05 4.62 1.68
CA GLU A 88 8.20 5.68 1.14
C GLU A 88 7.49 5.27 -0.14
N ILE A 89 8.17 4.52 -1.01
CA ILE A 89 7.62 4.05 -2.27
C ILE A 89 6.55 2.99 -2.01
N ILE A 90 6.77 2.11 -1.04
CA ILE A 90 5.78 1.10 -0.64
C ILE A 90 4.53 1.76 -0.04
N LEU A 91 4.72 2.77 0.82
CA LEU A 91 3.62 3.56 1.39
C LEU A 91 2.90 4.38 0.31
N TRP A 92 3.61 4.85 -0.71
CA TRP A 92 2.98 5.50 -1.86
C TRP A 92 2.14 4.50 -2.67
N ILE A 93 2.63 3.28 -2.92
CA ILE A 93 1.86 2.20 -3.56
C ILE A 93 0.59 1.93 -2.75
N TYR A 94 0.70 1.85 -1.42
CA TYR A 94 -0.45 1.69 -0.54
C TYR A 94 -1.49 2.80 -0.76
N LYS A 95 -1.07 4.06 -0.72
CA LYS A 95 -1.98 5.20 -0.87
C LYS A 95 -2.69 5.22 -2.23
N GLU A 96 -2.01 4.88 -3.32
CA GLU A 96 -2.61 4.85 -4.67
C GLU A 96 -3.62 3.71 -4.84
N HIS A 97 -3.39 2.58 -4.16
CA HIS A 97 -4.24 1.39 -4.26
C HIS A 97 -5.02 1.11 -2.97
N GLN A 98 -5.23 2.13 -2.15
CA GLN A 98 -5.71 2.03 -0.77
C GLN A 98 -6.97 1.16 -0.68
N VAL A 99 -8.01 1.47 -1.46
CA VAL A 99 -9.28 0.72 -1.42
C VAL A 99 -9.11 -0.78 -1.73
N ARG A 100 -8.21 -1.16 -2.64
CA ARG A 100 -7.96 -2.59 -2.98
C ARG A 100 -7.19 -3.31 -1.87
N LEU A 101 -6.26 -2.61 -1.23
CA LEU A 101 -5.35 -3.16 -0.22
C LEU A 101 -5.92 -3.10 1.21
N ASP A 102 -6.91 -2.26 1.43
CA ASP A 102 -7.62 -2.12 2.68
C ASP A 102 -8.44 -3.35 3.06
N MET A 103 -9.06 -3.31 4.23
CA MET A 103 -9.63 -4.50 4.86
C MET A 103 -11.08 -4.73 4.47
N PHE A 104 -11.44 -5.97 4.17
CA PHE A 104 -12.83 -6.43 4.26
C PHE A 104 -13.25 -6.62 5.72
N LYS A 105 -14.56 -6.69 5.97
CA LYS A 105 -15.12 -6.94 7.32
C LYS A 105 -14.44 -8.13 8.04
N TYR A 106 -14.22 -9.24 7.33
CA TYR A 106 -13.65 -10.43 7.95
C TYR A 106 -12.19 -10.20 8.37
N GLU A 107 -11.40 -9.49 7.55
CA GLU A 107 -10.02 -9.12 7.87
C GLU A 107 -9.95 -8.19 9.09
N VAL A 108 -10.90 -7.25 9.21
CA VAL A 108 -11.00 -6.40 10.41
C VAL A 108 -11.25 -7.23 11.66
N CYS A 109 -12.17 -8.20 11.59
CA CYS A 109 -12.45 -9.10 12.72
C CYS A 109 -11.22 -9.92 13.11
N GLU A 110 -10.47 -10.42 12.12
CA GLU A 110 -9.25 -11.20 12.34
C GLU A 110 -8.15 -10.35 12.98
N VAL A 111 -7.88 -9.16 12.43
CA VAL A 111 -6.81 -8.27 12.92
C VAL A 111 -7.09 -7.78 14.33
N LEU A 112 -8.33 -7.37 14.63
CA LEU A 112 -8.71 -6.90 15.96
C LEU A 112 -9.05 -8.05 16.92
N ASN A 113 -8.99 -9.30 16.47
CA ASN A 113 -9.38 -10.48 17.23
C ASN A 113 -10.78 -10.37 17.87
N ILE A 114 -11.76 -9.90 17.09
CA ILE A 114 -13.14 -9.70 17.54
C ILE A 114 -14.14 -10.58 16.80
N THR A 115 -15.25 -10.88 17.47
CA THR A 115 -16.37 -11.59 16.84
C THR A 115 -17.12 -10.71 15.85
N GLN A 116 -17.84 -11.32 14.90
CA GLN A 116 -18.72 -10.57 14.00
C GLN A 116 -19.79 -9.77 14.73
N TRP A 117 -20.24 -10.24 15.90
CA TRP A 117 -21.18 -9.53 16.75
C TRP A 117 -20.56 -8.25 17.32
N ARG A 118 -19.34 -8.33 17.86
CA ARG A 118 -18.61 -7.15 18.37
C ARG A 118 -18.33 -6.17 17.24
N PHE A 119 -17.92 -6.65 16.08
CA PHE A 119 -17.80 -5.83 14.87
C PHE A 119 -19.10 -5.07 14.57
N GLY A 120 -20.26 -5.76 14.65
CA GLY A 120 -21.57 -5.16 14.42
C GLY A 120 -21.87 -3.95 15.30
N LYS A 121 -21.33 -3.93 16.54
CA LYS A 121 -21.47 -2.82 17.48
C LYS A 121 -20.53 -1.66 17.17
N ILE A 122 -19.29 -1.94 16.78
CA ILE A 122 -18.25 -0.91 16.62
C ILE A 122 -18.12 -0.38 15.19
N LYS A 123 -18.73 -1.03 14.19
CA LYS A 123 -18.58 -0.71 12.76
C LYS A 123 -18.83 0.76 12.39
N HIS A 124 -19.65 1.45 13.18
CA HIS A 124 -19.99 2.86 12.96
C HIS A 124 -18.85 3.82 13.34
N ASN A 125 -17.93 3.36 14.19
CA ASN A 125 -16.74 4.09 14.61
C ASN A 125 -15.52 3.74 13.74
N LEU A 126 -15.67 2.82 12.77
CA LEU A 126 -14.60 2.43 11.87
C LEU A 126 -14.56 3.33 10.64
N LYS A 127 -13.34 3.70 10.24
CA LYS A 127 -13.13 4.50 9.03
C LYS A 127 -13.28 3.65 7.77
N ILE A 128 -14.19 4.05 6.89
CA ILE A 128 -14.40 3.43 5.58
C ILE A 128 -13.52 4.15 4.56
N SER A 129 -12.65 3.42 3.88
CA SER A 129 -11.80 3.97 2.83
C SER A 129 -12.44 3.94 1.44
N GLY A 130 -13.43 3.06 1.24
CA GLY A 130 -14.15 3.00 -0.02
C GLY A 130 -15.07 1.79 -0.11
N LYS A 131 -15.48 1.50 -1.34
CA LYS A 131 -16.33 0.34 -1.67
C LYS A 131 -15.69 -0.47 -2.79
N GLN A 132 -15.86 -1.78 -2.74
CA GLN A 132 -15.40 -2.70 -3.77
C GLN A 132 -16.55 -3.62 -4.18
N VAL A 133 -16.68 -3.90 -5.48
CA VAL A 133 -17.59 -4.92 -5.98
C VAL A 133 -16.90 -6.27 -5.90
N VAL A 134 -17.56 -7.23 -5.24
CA VAL A 134 -17.09 -8.61 -5.11
C VAL A 134 -18.21 -9.55 -5.52
N ASN A 135 -17.87 -10.70 -6.09
CA ASN A 135 -18.85 -11.75 -6.40
C ASN A 135 -19.05 -12.63 -5.16
N ILE A 136 -20.25 -12.62 -4.60
CA ILE A 136 -20.64 -13.46 -3.47
C ILE A 136 -21.78 -14.35 -3.95
N ALA A 137 -21.58 -15.66 -3.88
CA ALA A 137 -22.54 -16.65 -4.37
C ALA A 137 -23.00 -16.39 -5.82
N GLY A 138 -22.06 -16.00 -6.70
CA GLY A 138 -22.36 -15.73 -8.12
C GLY A 138 -22.99 -14.37 -8.40
N HIS A 139 -23.29 -13.56 -7.37
CA HIS A 139 -23.90 -12.25 -7.54
C HIS A 139 -22.92 -11.12 -7.19
N PRO A 140 -22.81 -10.07 -8.03
CA PRO A 140 -22.00 -8.91 -7.73
C PRO A 140 -22.62 -8.15 -6.56
N LYS A 141 -21.83 -7.93 -5.51
CA LYS A 141 -22.23 -7.19 -4.31
C LYS A 141 -21.20 -6.12 -3.99
N THR A 142 -21.67 -4.92 -3.74
CA THR A 142 -20.83 -3.81 -3.27
C THR A 142 -20.63 -3.95 -1.76
N VAL A 143 -19.38 -4.04 -1.33
CA VAL A 143 -18.99 -4.14 0.08
C VAL A 143 -18.09 -2.97 0.48
N ASN A 144 -18.18 -2.56 1.74
CA ASN A 144 -17.29 -1.53 2.29
C ASN A 144 -15.90 -2.10 2.53
N LYS A 145 -14.88 -1.27 2.30
CA LYS A 145 -13.49 -1.47 2.68
C LYS A 145 -13.16 -0.54 3.84
N TYR A 146 -12.44 -1.07 4.84
CA TYR A 146 -12.08 -0.36 6.05
C TYR A 146 -10.61 0.03 5.99
N ASP A 147 -10.33 1.29 6.35
CA ASP A 147 -9.00 1.90 6.30
C ASP A 147 -8.03 1.10 7.16
N ARG A 148 -7.04 0.46 6.53
CA ARG A 148 -6.10 -0.45 7.20
C ARG A 148 -5.24 0.25 8.23
N ALA A 149 -4.78 1.46 7.94
CA ALA A 149 -3.97 2.25 8.86
C ALA A 149 -4.76 2.55 10.14
N TYR A 150 -6.00 2.99 10.00
CA TYR A 150 -6.90 3.25 11.12
C TYR A 150 -7.16 1.98 11.96
N ILE A 151 -7.35 0.81 11.33
CA ILE A 151 -7.51 -0.45 12.08
C ILE A 151 -6.25 -0.81 12.87
N TYR A 152 -5.06 -0.56 12.33
CA TYR A 152 -3.82 -0.77 13.09
C TYR A 152 -3.64 0.24 14.22
N GLU A 153 -4.06 1.49 14.04
CA GLU A 153 -4.07 2.47 15.13
C GLU A 153 -4.94 1.97 16.28
N LEU A 154 -6.15 1.48 15.99
CA LEU A 154 -7.02 0.88 17.01
C LEU A 154 -6.40 -0.35 17.68
N LEU A 155 -5.65 -1.15 16.92
CA LEU A 155 -4.96 -2.35 17.43
C LEU A 155 -3.82 -1.97 18.40
N LEU A 156 -2.99 -0.98 18.03
CA LEU A 156 -1.81 -0.60 18.80
C LEU A 156 -2.14 0.28 20.02
N TYR A 157 -3.16 1.12 19.90
CA TYR A 157 -3.52 2.10 20.94
C TYR A 157 -4.76 1.70 21.75
N GLU A 158 -5.23 0.46 21.61
CA GLU A 158 -6.33 -0.17 22.36
C GLU A 158 -7.64 0.65 22.40
N THR A 159 -7.97 1.36 21.33
CA THR A 159 -9.10 2.30 21.30
C THR A 159 -10.46 1.62 21.00
N ILE A 160 -10.77 0.44 21.59
CA ILE A 160 -12.01 -0.34 21.29
C ILE A 160 -12.71 -0.94 22.51
#